data_AF-A0A7J8Q8V5-F1
#
_entry.id   AF-A0A7J8Q8V5-F1
#
_cell.length_a   1.000
_cell.length_b   1.000
_cell.length_c   1.000
_cell.angle_alpha   90.00
_cell.angle_beta   90.00
_cell.angle_gamma   90.00
#
_symmetry.space_group_name_H-M   'P 1'
#
loop_
_entity.id
_entity.type
_entity.pdbx_description
1 polymer ?
#
loop_
_entity_poly.entity_id
_entity_poly.type
_entity_poly.pdbx_seq_one_letter_code
_entity_poly.pdbx_strand_id
1 'polypeptide(L)'
;SVVTLLKAAKVNHIRIYDADHGVLTAFNGSGIEVIVGLPNGYLKELSTGEDRAMNWVKENVQAFLPGTQIRGIAVGNEILGGSDMELWEVLLPAAKNIYGAVYRLGLKEIVQVSSPHSEAVFANSYPPSACIFKPDVVPFMKPLLQLFSQIGSPFYINAYPFLAYKNDPQHIDINYALFKDNRGIYDAKTKLHYDKMFEA
;
A
#
# COMPACT_ATOMS: atom_id res chain seq x y z
N SER A 1 -10.39 11.01 -22.38
CA SER A 1 -9.37 11.19 -21.32
C SER A 1 -9.04 9.84 -20.70
N VAL A 2 -8.03 9.75 -19.82
CA VAL A 2 -7.74 8.51 -19.05
C VAL A 2 -8.99 8.03 -18.30
N VAL A 3 -9.76 8.95 -17.73
CA VAL A 3 -11.03 8.65 -17.05
C VAL A 3 -12.02 7.96 -17.98
N THR A 4 -12.20 8.43 -19.22
CA THR A 4 -13.07 7.78 -20.21
C THR A 4 -12.64 6.33 -20.48
N LEU A 5 -11.33 6.10 -20.63
CA LEU A 5 -10.77 4.76 -20.87
C LEU A 5 -11.03 3.83 -19.68
N LEU A 6 -10.76 4.29 -18.46
CA LEU A 6 -10.98 3.50 -17.24
C LEU A 6 -12.46 3.13 -17.07
N LYS A 7 -13.38 4.06 -17.33
CA LYS A 7 -14.83 3.79 -17.28
C LYS A 7 -15.25 2.77 -18.35
N ALA A 8 -14.75 2.90 -19.58
CA ALA A 8 -15.01 1.93 -20.65
C ALA A 8 -14.49 0.53 -20.28
N ALA A 9 -13.36 0.46 -19.58
CA ALA A 9 -12.78 -0.77 -19.05
C ALA A 9 -13.43 -1.27 -17.74
N LYS A 10 -14.45 -0.59 -17.22
CA LYS A 10 -15.13 -0.91 -15.94
C LYS A 10 -14.18 -0.92 -14.72
N VAL A 11 -13.14 -0.08 -14.75
CA VAL A 11 -12.25 0.13 -13.61
C VAL A 11 -12.91 1.11 -12.66
N ASN A 12 -13.14 0.67 -11.42
CA ASN A 12 -13.82 1.45 -10.39
C ASN A 12 -12.87 2.01 -9.32
N HIS A 13 -11.64 1.50 -9.25
CA HIS A 13 -10.65 1.90 -8.27
C HIS A 13 -9.31 2.10 -8.95
N ILE A 14 -8.60 3.15 -8.55
CA ILE A 14 -7.24 3.42 -9.00
C ILE A 14 -6.35 3.84 -7.84
N ARG A 15 -5.04 3.70 -8.06
CA ARG A 15 -4.01 4.31 -7.24
C ARG A 15 -3.19 5.25 -8.11
N ILE A 16 -2.95 6.45 -7.60
CA ILE A 16 -1.94 7.36 -8.13
C ILE A 16 -0.78 7.45 -7.14
N TYR A 17 0.42 7.74 -7.62
CA TYR A 17 1.64 7.67 -6.80
C TYR A 17 2.05 9.03 -6.20
N ASP A 18 1.27 10.06 -6.50
CA ASP A 18 1.36 11.40 -5.97
C ASP A 18 -0.06 11.95 -5.72
N ALA A 19 -0.18 13.27 -5.58
CA ALA A 19 -1.45 13.96 -5.53
C ALA A 19 -1.50 15.06 -6.61
N ASP A 20 -1.24 14.72 -7.87
CA ASP A 20 -1.33 15.69 -8.98
C ASP A 20 -2.75 16.29 -9.08
N HIS A 21 -2.85 17.62 -8.95
CA HIS A 21 -4.14 18.32 -8.93
C HIS A 21 -4.87 18.27 -10.28
N GLY A 22 -4.14 18.18 -11.39
CA GLY A 22 -4.72 18.03 -12.72
C GLY A 22 -5.40 16.67 -12.87
N VAL A 23 -4.74 15.60 -12.39
CA VAL A 23 -5.31 14.26 -12.31
C VAL A 23 -6.52 14.27 -11.38
N LEU A 24 -6.38 14.74 -10.15
CA LEU A 24 -7.49 14.76 -9.18
C LEU A 24 -8.70 15.55 -9.69
N THR A 25 -8.48 16.69 -10.37
CA THR A 25 -9.55 17.46 -11.02
C THR A 25 -10.23 16.68 -12.14
N ALA A 26 -9.46 15.95 -12.97
CA ALA A 26 -10.01 15.16 -14.06
C ALA A 26 -10.92 14.02 -13.57
N PHE A 27 -10.70 13.50 -12.36
CA PHE A 27 -11.53 12.47 -11.74
C PHE A 27 -12.79 12.98 -11.05
N ASN A 28 -13.02 14.29 -11.00
CA ASN A 28 -14.21 14.89 -10.40
C ASN A 28 -15.49 14.39 -11.11
N GLY A 29 -16.43 13.86 -10.35
CA GLY A 29 -17.69 13.31 -10.85
C GLY A 29 -17.54 12.02 -11.66
N SER A 30 -16.34 11.43 -11.72
CA SER A 30 -16.10 10.24 -12.53
C SER A 30 -16.80 9.00 -11.98
N GLY A 31 -16.95 8.92 -10.64
CA GLY A 31 -17.41 7.75 -9.90
C GLY A 31 -16.29 6.77 -9.53
N ILE A 32 -15.05 6.99 -9.99
CA ILE A 32 -13.90 6.13 -9.72
C ILE A 32 -13.29 6.54 -8.38
N GLU A 33 -13.03 5.55 -7.53
CA GLU A 33 -12.36 5.73 -6.25
C GLU A 33 -10.84 5.80 -6.41
N VAL A 34 -10.21 6.72 -5.68
CA VAL A 34 -8.79 7.03 -5.81
C VAL A 34 -8.08 6.83 -4.49
N ILE A 35 -7.00 6.06 -4.50
CA ILE A 35 -5.95 6.10 -3.47
C ILE A 35 -4.87 7.07 -3.95
N VAL A 36 -4.60 8.12 -3.17
CA VAL A 36 -3.52 9.06 -3.44
C VAL A 36 -2.23 8.63 -2.76
N GLY A 37 -1.11 8.76 -3.45
CA GLY A 37 0.21 8.49 -2.89
C GLY A 37 0.76 9.73 -2.20
N LEU A 38 1.29 9.56 -1.00
CA LEU A 38 2.24 10.52 -0.44
C LEU A 38 3.65 10.08 -0.89
N PRO A 39 4.32 10.85 -1.77
CA PRO A 39 5.64 10.47 -2.26
C PRO A 39 6.66 10.35 -1.12
N ASN A 40 7.60 9.41 -1.24
CA ASN A 40 8.60 9.10 -0.22
C ASN A 40 9.39 10.35 0.25
N GLY A 41 9.62 11.32 -0.65
CA GLY A 41 10.34 12.57 -0.34
C GLY A 41 9.67 13.45 0.72
N TYR A 42 8.35 13.32 0.92
CA TYR A 42 7.62 14.08 1.93
C TYR A 42 7.73 13.47 3.34
N LEU A 43 8.18 12.22 3.49
CA LEU A 43 8.11 11.52 4.78
C LEU A 43 8.89 12.25 5.88
N LYS A 44 10.08 12.79 5.57
CA LYS A 44 10.92 13.51 6.55
C LYS A 44 10.29 14.83 7.00
N GLU A 45 9.64 15.52 6.07
CA GLU A 45 8.98 16.79 6.33
C GLU A 45 7.73 16.58 7.21
N LEU A 46 6.92 15.59 6.85
CA LEU A 46 5.64 15.32 7.48
C LEU A 46 5.76 14.51 8.78
N SER A 47 6.89 13.84 9.03
CA SER A 47 7.14 13.14 10.30
C SER A 47 7.32 14.08 11.49
N THR A 48 7.79 15.30 11.23
CA THR A 48 8.10 16.31 12.27
C THR A 48 7.10 17.47 12.31
N GLY A 49 6.38 17.72 11.22
CA GLY A 49 5.43 18.84 11.13
C GLY A 49 3.98 18.39 11.08
N GLU A 50 3.29 18.34 12.23
CA GLU A 50 1.83 18.11 12.27
C GLU A 50 1.06 19.14 11.42
N ASP A 51 1.44 20.41 11.48
CA ASP A 51 0.84 21.47 10.67
C ASP A 51 1.09 21.27 9.17
N ARG A 52 2.25 20.71 8.82
CA ARG A 52 2.59 20.38 7.43
C ARG A 52 1.75 19.22 6.92
N ALA A 53 1.55 18.18 7.75
CA ALA A 53 0.66 17.08 7.42
C ALA A 53 -0.79 17.56 7.29
N MET A 54 -1.24 18.46 8.18
CA MET A 54 -2.55 19.10 8.11
C MET A 54 -2.74 19.85 6.78
N ASN A 55 -1.79 20.70 6.41
CA ASN A 55 -1.85 21.45 5.15
C ASN A 55 -1.83 20.52 3.95
N TRP A 56 -0.97 19.50 3.96
CA TRP A 56 -0.91 18.51 2.89
C TRP A 56 -2.27 17.82 2.69
N VAL A 57 -2.94 17.37 3.76
CA VAL A 57 -4.26 16.72 3.64
C VAL A 57 -5.33 17.73 3.19
N LYS A 58 -5.29 18.98 3.64
CA LYS A 58 -6.23 20.01 3.18
C LYS A 58 -6.11 20.25 1.68
N GLU A 59 -4.88 20.48 1.21
CA GLU A 59 -4.59 20.86 -0.16
C GLU A 59 -4.77 19.70 -1.14
N ASN A 60 -4.37 18.48 -0.76
CA ASN A 60 -4.28 17.36 -1.68
C ASN A 60 -5.42 16.34 -1.56
N VAL A 61 -6.22 16.43 -0.50
CA VAL A 61 -7.34 15.50 -0.25
C VAL A 61 -8.64 16.25 -0.01
N GLN A 62 -8.71 17.09 1.02
CA GLN A 62 -9.96 17.75 1.40
C GLN A 62 -10.50 18.66 0.29
N ALA A 63 -9.62 19.40 -0.40
CA ALA A 63 -9.98 20.32 -1.48
C ALA A 63 -10.69 19.64 -2.67
N PHE A 64 -10.51 18.33 -2.85
CA PHE A 64 -11.09 17.57 -3.96
C PHE A 64 -12.35 16.81 -3.56
N LEU A 65 -12.65 16.71 -2.26
CA LEU A 65 -13.84 16.03 -1.76
C LEU A 65 -15.07 16.97 -1.79
N PRO A 66 -16.30 16.44 -2.03
CA PRO A 66 -16.62 15.06 -2.40
C PRO A 66 -16.53 14.79 -3.92
N GLY A 67 -16.16 15.79 -4.73
CA GLY A 67 -16.21 15.70 -6.20
C GLY A 67 -15.37 14.54 -6.76
N THR A 68 -14.14 14.38 -6.28
CA THR A 68 -13.27 13.23 -6.56
C THR A 68 -13.31 12.28 -5.38
N GLN A 69 -13.63 11.00 -5.61
CA GLN A 69 -13.78 10.02 -4.54
C GLN A 69 -12.43 9.52 -4.03
N ILE A 70 -11.71 10.36 -3.30
CA ILE A 70 -10.47 9.95 -2.62
C ILE A 70 -10.85 9.08 -1.43
N ARG A 71 -10.45 7.81 -1.44
CA ARG A 71 -10.77 6.81 -0.41
C ARG A 71 -9.58 6.37 0.42
N GLY A 72 -8.38 6.72 0.01
CA GLY A 72 -7.20 6.43 0.80
C GLY A 72 -5.99 7.29 0.51
N ILE A 73 -5.09 7.32 1.49
CA ILE A 73 -3.76 7.90 1.39
C ILE A 73 -2.76 6.77 1.63
N ALA A 74 -1.91 6.50 0.64
CA ALA A 74 -0.78 5.59 0.74
C ALA A 74 0.46 6.38 1.17
N VAL A 75 0.83 6.28 2.44
CA VAL A 75 1.98 6.97 3.05
C VAL A 75 3.27 6.25 2.65
N GLY A 76 3.98 6.81 1.67
CA GLY A 76 5.14 6.19 1.05
C GLY A 76 4.81 4.97 0.21
N ASN A 77 5.84 4.41 -0.43
CA ASN A 77 5.76 3.16 -1.18
C ASN A 77 7.04 2.34 -0.98
N GLU A 78 6.89 1.12 -0.48
CA GLU A 78 7.95 0.11 -0.29
C GLU A 78 9.12 0.56 0.60
N ILE A 79 8.87 1.47 1.54
CA ILE A 79 9.91 2.10 2.37
C ILE A 79 10.78 1.06 3.09
N LEU A 80 10.15 0.14 3.83
CA LEU A 80 10.83 -0.90 4.62
C LEU A 80 11.44 -2.03 3.76
N GLY A 81 11.24 -2.00 2.44
CA GLY A 81 11.91 -2.87 1.47
C GLY A 81 13.13 -2.22 0.82
N GLY A 82 13.31 -0.90 0.98
CA GLY A 82 14.45 -0.14 0.48
C GLY A 82 15.64 -0.11 1.45
N SER A 83 16.67 0.67 1.13
CA SER A 83 17.92 0.77 1.92
C SER A 83 18.10 2.09 2.67
N ASP A 84 17.14 3.01 2.59
CA ASP A 84 17.23 4.32 3.25
C ASP A 84 16.66 4.24 4.67
N MET A 85 17.56 4.06 5.64
CA MET A 85 17.21 3.95 7.07
C MET A 85 16.54 5.21 7.62
N GLU A 86 16.86 6.40 7.10
CA GLU A 86 16.21 7.62 7.55
C GLU A 86 14.71 7.57 7.17
N LEU A 87 14.38 7.07 5.98
CA LEU A 87 12.98 6.88 5.57
C LEU A 87 12.27 5.82 6.41
N TRP A 88 12.97 4.77 6.86
CA TRP A 88 12.40 3.75 7.75
C TRP A 88 11.97 4.37 9.09
N GLU A 89 12.83 5.20 9.68
CA GLU A 89 12.60 5.86 10.95
C GLU A 89 11.44 6.86 10.88
N VAL A 90 11.30 7.58 9.77
CA VAL A 90 10.27 8.62 9.62
C VAL A 90 8.91 8.11 9.13
N LEU A 91 8.79 6.85 8.68
CA LEU A 91 7.55 6.31 8.14
C LEU A 91 6.40 6.33 9.17
N LEU A 92 6.63 5.77 10.36
CA LEU A 92 5.59 5.69 11.38
C LEU A 92 5.12 7.08 11.86
N PRO A 93 6.02 8.02 12.22
CA PRO A 93 5.59 9.37 12.58
C PRO A 93 4.86 10.09 11.44
N ALA A 94 5.30 9.95 10.19
CA ALA A 94 4.60 10.53 9.04
C ALA A 94 3.18 9.96 8.88
N ALA A 95 3.02 8.63 9.00
CA ALA A 95 1.72 7.97 8.96
C ALA A 95 0.79 8.43 10.10
N LYS A 96 1.33 8.60 11.31
CA LYS A 96 0.60 9.15 12.45
C LYS A 96 0.12 10.58 12.21
N ASN A 97 0.98 11.44 11.67
CA ASN A 97 0.64 12.84 11.43
C ASN A 97 -0.41 12.98 10.31
N ILE A 98 -0.29 12.20 9.23
CA ILE A 98 -1.31 12.13 8.18
C ILE A 98 -2.64 11.63 8.74
N TYR A 99 -2.64 10.55 9.52
CA TYR A 99 -3.86 10.07 10.16
C TYR A 99 -4.46 11.10 11.14
N GLY A 100 -3.62 11.77 11.93
CA GLY A 100 -4.04 12.85 12.82
C GLY A 100 -4.73 14.00 12.08
N ALA A 101 -4.19 14.40 10.92
CA ALA A 101 -4.81 15.39 10.04
C ALA A 101 -6.16 14.90 9.50
N VAL A 102 -6.22 13.69 8.94
CA VAL A 102 -7.47 13.06 8.46
C VAL A 102 -8.53 13.01 9.57
N TYR A 103 -8.13 12.63 10.79
CA TYR A 103 -9.01 12.57 11.96
C TYR A 103 -9.55 13.95 12.33
N ARG A 104 -8.67 14.95 12.50
CA ARG A 104 -9.03 16.32 12.90
C ARG A 104 -9.90 17.03 11.86
N LEU A 105 -9.76 16.67 10.57
CA LEU A 105 -10.59 17.19 9.48
C LEU A 105 -11.94 16.44 9.34
N GLY A 106 -12.22 15.45 10.17
CA GLY A 106 -13.46 14.67 10.12
C GLY A 106 -13.55 13.71 8.92
N LEU A 107 -12.41 13.36 8.31
CA LEU A 107 -12.34 12.55 7.09
C LEU A 107 -12.11 11.05 7.35
N LYS A 108 -11.93 10.63 8.61
CA LYS A 108 -11.52 9.25 8.97
C LYS A 108 -12.48 8.15 8.47
N GLU A 109 -13.77 8.46 8.35
CA GLU A 109 -14.78 7.51 7.86
C GLU A 109 -14.81 7.42 6.33
N ILE A 110 -14.09 8.31 5.64
CA ILE A 110 -14.09 8.45 4.18
C ILE A 110 -12.72 8.07 3.58
N VAL A 111 -11.63 8.42 4.27
CA VAL A 111 -10.26 8.31 3.78
C VAL A 111 -9.42 7.42 4.70
N GLN A 112 -9.06 6.23 4.22
CA GLN A 112 -8.20 5.30 4.94
C GLN A 112 -6.71 5.66 4.78
N VAL A 113 -5.93 5.60 5.86
CA VAL A 113 -4.47 5.81 5.81
C VAL A 113 -3.76 4.46 5.85
N SER A 114 -2.86 4.20 4.90
CA SER A 114 -2.10 2.95 4.79
C SER A 114 -0.66 3.20 4.36
N SER A 115 0.18 2.16 4.32
CA SER A 115 1.52 2.21 3.72
C SER A 115 1.77 0.90 2.95
N PRO A 116 1.92 0.95 1.61
CA PRO A 116 2.19 -0.24 0.81
C PRO A 116 3.64 -0.73 0.95
N HIS A 117 3.81 -2.02 1.19
CA HIS A 117 5.10 -2.70 1.32
C HIS A 117 5.41 -3.58 0.11
N SER A 118 6.67 -3.87 -0.17
CA SER A 118 7.04 -4.98 -1.07
C SER A 118 7.22 -6.26 -0.28
N GLU A 119 7.27 -7.40 -0.95
CA GLU A 119 7.62 -8.69 -0.35
C GLU A 119 9.05 -8.72 0.23
N ALA A 120 9.89 -7.73 -0.08
CA ALA A 120 11.24 -7.61 0.47
C ALA A 120 11.27 -7.36 1.99
N VAL A 121 10.12 -7.10 2.63
CA VAL A 121 10.00 -7.04 4.09
C VAL A 121 10.09 -8.42 4.76
N PHE A 122 9.92 -9.51 4.00
CA PHE A 122 9.95 -10.86 4.52
C PHE A 122 11.35 -11.48 4.49
N ALA A 123 11.69 -12.22 5.55
CA ALA A 123 12.89 -13.06 5.59
C ALA A 123 12.62 -14.47 5.05
N ASN A 124 11.40 -14.96 5.26
CA ASN A 124 10.90 -16.20 4.69
C ASN A 124 9.44 -15.98 4.31
N SER A 125 9.00 -16.60 3.23
CA SER A 125 7.59 -16.64 2.79
C SER A 125 7.16 -18.03 2.32
N TYR A 126 8.02 -19.06 2.47
CA TYR A 126 7.74 -20.42 2.02
C TYR A 126 7.94 -21.48 3.13
N PRO A 127 6.98 -22.41 3.32
CA PRO A 127 5.60 -22.30 2.83
C PRO A 127 4.90 -21.09 3.49
N PRO A 128 3.72 -20.67 3.00
CA PRO A 128 3.03 -19.47 3.49
C PRO A 128 2.92 -19.33 5.02
N SER A 129 2.64 -20.42 5.72
CA SER A 129 2.51 -20.44 7.19
C SER A 129 3.82 -20.24 7.96
N ALA A 130 4.95 -20.25 7.27
CA ALA A 130 6.28 -19.96 7.78
C ALA A 130 6.73 -18.52 7.47
N CYS A 131 5.83 -17.70 6.90
CA CYS A 131 6.14 -16.32 6.55
C CYS A 131 6.48 -15.49 7.80
N ILE A 132 7.63 -14.80 7.75
CA ILE A 132 8.10 -13.91 8.81
C ILE A 132 8.75 -12.66 8.22
N PHE A 133 8.60 -11.52 8.91
CA PHE A 133 9.36 -10.31 8.60
C PHE A 133 10.85 -10.50 8.86
N LYS A 134 11.70 -9.75 8.15
CA LYS A 134 13.13 -9.70 8.44
C LYS A 134 13.39 -9.15 9.85
N PRO A 135 14.38 -9.68 10.60
CA PRO A 135 14.64 -9.24 11.97
C PRO A 135 14.93 -7.74 12.11
N ASP A 136 15.57 -7.12 11.12
CA ASP A 136 15.88 -5.68 11.05
C ASP A 136 14.65 -4.83 10.70
N VAL A 137 13.67 -5.38 9.98
CA VAL A 137 12.39 -4.73 9.65
C VAL A 137 11.41 -4.77 10.83
N VAL A 138 11.45 -5.81 11.67
CA VAL A 138 10.51 -6.02 12.80
C VAL A 138 10.36 -4.79 13.72
N PRO A 139 11.44 -4.10 14.15
CA PRO A 139 11.33 -2.91 15.00
C PRO A 139 10.47 -1.78 14.40
N PHE A 140 10.40 -1.68 13.08
CA PHE A 140 9.64 -0.65 12.36
C PHE A 140 8.24 -1.15 11.97
N MET A 141 8.14 -2.40 11.52
CA MET A 141 6.89 -2.99 11.05
C MET A 141 5.88 -3.19 12.19
N LYS A 142 6.33 -3.70 13.35
CA LYS A 142 5.43 -3.99 14.48
C LYS A 142 4.63 -2.77 14.96
N PRO A 143 5.24 -1.60 15.25
CA PRO A 143 4.48 -0.43 15.66
C PRO A 143 3.65 0.18 14.52
N LEU A 144 4.04 0.00 13.25
CA LEU A 144 3.24 0.40 12.09
C LEU A 144 1.95 -0.44 11.97
N LEU A 145 2.06 -1.77 12.12
CA LEU A 145 0.91 -2.67 12.18
C LEU A 145 0.01 -2.38 13.37
N GLN A 146 0.60 -2.00 14.52
CA GLN A 146 -0.18 -1.58 15.68
C GLN A 146 -1.00 -0.32 15.39
N LEU A 147 -0.42 0.68 14.72
CA LEU A 147 -1.17 1.86 14.26
C LEU A 147 -2.31 1.44 13.32
N PHE A 148 -2.02 0.65 12.29
CA PHE A 148 -3.02 0.22 11.31
C PHE A 148 -4.16 -0.59 11.93
N SER A 149 -3.85 -1.47 12.88
CA SER A 149 -4.86 -2.18 13.67
C SER A 149 -5.73 -1.23 14.50
N GLN A 150 -5.16 -0.18 15.09
CA GLN A 150 -5.92 0.80 15.88
C GLN A 150 -6.86 1.66 15.03
N ILE A 151 -6.46 1.97 13.80
CA ILE A 151 -7.23 2.83 12.89
C ILE A 151 -8.11 2.05 11.90
N GLY A 152 -8.09 0.71 11.96
CA GLY A 152 -8.87 -0.16 11.07
C GLY A 152 -8.34 -0.24 9.63
N SER A 153 -7.06 0.03 9.41
CA SER A 153 -6.41 -0.11 8.10
C SER A 153 -5.81 -1.51 7.92
N PRO A 154 -5.91 -2.11 6.71
CA PRO A 154 -5.28 -3.39 6.43
C PRO A 154 -3.77 -3.22 6.16
N PHE A 155 -3.07 -4.35 6.13
CA PHE A 155 -1.70 -4.41 5.63
C PHE A 155 -1.71 -4.41 4.09
N TYR A 156 -1.05 -3.41 3.48
CA TYR A 156 -0.94 -3.31 2.03
C TYR A 156 0.39 -3.89 1.56
N ILE A 157 0.33 -4.75 0.54
CA ILE A 157 1.51 -5.33 -0.09
C ILE A 157 1.40 -5.25 -1.62
N ASN A 158 2.50 -4.86 -2.26
CA ASN A 158 2.68 -4.96 -3.69
C ASN A 158 3.20 -6.37 -4.00
N ALA A 159 2.30 -7.25 -4.43
CA ALA A 159 2.61 -8.64 -4.73
C ALA A 159 2.98 -8.83 -6.22
N TYR A 160 4.09 -9.52 -6.49
CA TYR A 160 4.58 -9.70 -7.85
C TYR A 160 5.05 -11.15 -8.11
N PRO A 161 4.13 -12.09 -8.42
CA PRO A 161 4.49 -13.47 -8.77
C PRO A 161 5.55 -13.58 -9.88
N PHE A 162 5.53 -12.64 -10.84
CA PHE A 162 6.55 -12.55 -11.89
C PHE A 162 7.97 -12.35 -11.33
N LEU A 163 8.15 -11.49 -10.32
CA LEU A 163 9.47 -11.24 -9.74
C LEU A 163 9.97 -12.45 -8.95
N ALA A 164 9.08 -13.12 -8.21
CA ALA A 164 9.40 -14.36 -7.52
C ALA A 164 9.91 -15.42 -8.52
N TYR A 165 9.13 -15.71 -9.58
CA TYR A 165 9.55 -16.65 -10.63
C TYR A 165 10.87 -16.24 -11.30
N LYS A 166 11.04 -14.96 -11.66
CA LYS A 166 12.26 -14.48 -12.31
C LYS A 166 13.50 -14.67 -11.43
N ASN A 167 13.37 -14.54 -10.11
CA ASN A 167 14.47 -14.69 -9.16
C ASN A 167 14.83 -16.16 -8.91
N ASP A 168 13.87 -17.07 -8.96
CA ASP A 168 14.09 -18.51 -8.77
C ASP A 168 13.31 -19.38 -9.79
N PRO A 169 13.64 -19.31 -11.08
CA PRO A 169 12.92 -20.04 -12.12
C PRO A 169 13.21 -21.56 -12.10
N GLN A 170 14.19 -22.00 -11.31
CA GLN A 170 14.54 -23.41 -11.17
C GLN A 170 13.59 -24.15 -10.21
N HIS A 171 13.09 -23.46 -9.18
CA HIS A 171 12.20 -24.06 -8.18
C HIS A 171 10.75 -23.57 -8.29
N ILE A 172 10.51 -22.40 -8.88
CA ILE A 172 9.16 -21.87 -9.07
C ILE A 172 8.65 -22.26 -10.46
N ASP A 173 7.56 -23.04 -10.50
CA ASP A 173 6.85 -23.35 -11.73
C ASP A 173 6.24 -22.06 -12.33
N ILE A 174 6.53 -21.79 -13.60
CA ILE A 174 5.94 -20.65 -14.32
C ILE A 174 4.41 -20.73 -14.35
N ASN A 175 3.82 -21.92 -14.40
CA ASN A 175 2.36 -22.09 -14.37
C ASN A 175 1.77 -21.67 -13.02
N TYR A 176 2.48 -21.92 -11.92
CA TYR A 176 2.08 -21.47 -10.59
C TYR A 176 2.07 -19.93 -10.48
N ALA A 177 3.07 -19.26 -11.06
CA ALA A 177 3.14 -17.80 -11.11
C ALA A 177 2.14 -17.16 -12.10
N LEU A 178 1.77 -17.86 -13.17
CA LEU A 178 0.81 -17.42 -14.20
C LEU A 178 -0.64 -17.85 -13.93
N PHE A 179 -0.91 -18.48 -12.79
CA PHE A 179 -2.24 -18.96 -12.39
C PHE A 179 -2.83 -20.00 -13.36
N LYS A 180 -1.98 -20.87 -13.91
CA LYS A 180 -2.34 -21.99 -14.77
C LYS A 180 -2.23 -23.31 -14.01
N ASP A 181 -2.76 -24.38 -14.58
CA ASP A 181 -2.70 -25.73 -14.00
C ASP A 181 -1.26 -26.13 -13.67
N ASN A 182 -1.05 -26.52 -12.41
CA ASN A 182 0.24 -26.94 -11.86
C ASN A 182 -0.01 -27.83 -10.63
N ARG A 183 1.05 -28.25 -9.93
CA ARG A 183 0.91 -29.13 -8.74
C ARG A 183 0.47 -28.40 -7.45
N GLY A 184 0.53 -27.07 -7.47
CA GLY A 184 0.34 -26.20 -6.31
C GLY A 184 1.39 -26.43 -5.22
N ILE A 185 1.22 -25.72 -4.12
CA ILE A 185 2.02 -25.86 -2.90
C ILE A 185 1.12 -26.32 -1.77
N TYR A 186 1.49 -27.44 -1.12
CA TYR A 186 0.83 -27.89 0.10
C TYR A 186 1.58 -27.40 1.33
N ASP A 187 0.90 -26.64 2.18
CA ASP A 187 1.42 -26.19 3.46
C ASP A 187 1.06 -27.19 4.56
N ALA A 188 2.05 -27.96 5.02
CA ALA A 188 1.84 -29.02 6.01
C ALA A 188 1.38 -28.50 7.39
N LYS A 189 1.68 -27.25 7.75
CA LYS A 189 1.33 -26.69 9.06
C LYS A 189 -0.12 -26.25 9.11
N THR A 190 -0.62 -25.61 8.05
CA THR A 190 -2.02 -25.14 7.96
C THR A 190 -2.94 -26.15 7.29
N LYS A 191 -2.38 -27.15 6.59
CA LYS A 191 -3.10 -28.12 5.73
C LYS A 191 -3.81 -27.45 4.55
N LEU A 192 -3.39 -26.24 4.19
CA LEU A 192 -3.89 -25.53 3.02
C LEU A 192 -3.10 -25.95 1.77
N HIS A 193 -3.80 -25.99 0.64
CA HIS A 193 -3.20 -26.18 -0.66
C HIS A 193 -3.42 -24.92 -1.48
N TYR A 194 -2.35 -24.43 -2.10
CA TYR A 194 -2.32 -23.20 -2.87
C TYR A 194 -2.07 -23.54 -4.34
N ASP A 195 -3.09 -23.41 -5.17
CA ASP A 195 -2.99 -23.67 -6.61
C ASP A 195 -2.29 -22.53 -7.37
N LYS A 196 -2.26 -21.33 -6.77
CA LYS A 196 -1.79 -20.09 -7.37
C LYS A 196 -0.89 -19.34 -6.42
N MET A 197 0.21 -18.80 -6.94
CA MET A 197 1.16 -18.03 -6.14
C MET A 197 0.54 -16.80 -5.46
N PHE A 198 -0.48 -16.19 -6.07
CA PHE A 198 -1.16 -15.02 -5.50
C PHE A 198 -2.04 -15.36 -4.28
N GLU A 199 -2.49 -16.61 -4.17
CA GLU A 199 -3.30 -17.07 -3.05
C GLU A 199 -2.43 -17.56 -1.88
N ALA A 200 -1.15 -17.83 -2.15
CA ALA A 200 -0.14 -18.27 -1.21
C ALA A 200 0.41 -17.13 -0.35
#